data_AF-A0A7C5AIT6-F1
#
_entry.id   AF-A0A7C5AIT6-F1
#
_cell.length_a   1.000
_cell.length_b   1.000
_cell.length_c   1.000
_cell.angle_alpha   90.00
_cell.angle_beta   90.00
_cell.angle_gamma   90.00
#
_symmetry.space_group_name_H-M   'P 1'
#
loop_
_entity.id
_entity.type
_entity.pdbx_description
1 polymer ?
#
loop_
_entity_poly.entity_id
_entity_poly.type
_entity_poly.pdbx_seq_one_letter_code
_entity_poly.pdbx_strand_id
1 'polypeptide(L)' 'MKGAPISLSWQVGFSDSADGRPKRWVPAEVPGAVQLDWARANNWPCFTVGENWREYRWMEDVFWIYRASA' A
#
# COMPACT_ATOMS: atom_id res chain seq x y z
N MET A 1 -21.59 6.15 20.93
CA MET A 1 -20.31 6.79 21.31
C MET A 1 -19.24 6.32 20.33
N LYS A 2 -18.43 7.22 19.74
CA LYS A 2 -17.25 6.83 18.95
C LYS A 2 -16.08 6.66 19.92
N GLY A 3 -15.33 5.56 19.81
CA GLY A 3 -14.10 5.34 20.58
C GLY A 3 -13.00 6.33 20.16
N ALA A 4 -12.01 6.53 21.04
CA ALA A 4 -10.84 7.35 20.73
C ALA A 4 -9.98 6.70 19.63
N PRO A 5 -9.39 7.48 18.70
CA PRO A 5 -8.51 6.94 17.67
C PRO A 5 -7.23 6.38 18.29
N ILE A 6 -6.79 5.21 17.82
CA ILE A 6 -5.53 4.60 18.20
C ILE A 6 -4.49 4.99 17.15
N SER A 7 -3.35 5.52 17.58
CA SER A 7 -2.21 5.77 16.70
C SER A 7 -1.48 4.46 16.46
N LEU A 8 -1.36 4.06 15.19
CA LEU A 8 -0.69 2.83 14.77
C LEU A 8 0.30 3.13 13.65
N SER A 9 1.45 2.47 13.69
CA SER A 9 2.39 2.45 12.58
C SER A 9 1.98 1.35 11.60
N TRP A 10 1.51 1.73 10.42
CA TRP A 10 1.04 0.81 9.40
C TRP A 10 2.11 0.48 8.36
N GLN A 11 2.08 -0.76 7.88
CA GLN A 11 2.87 -1.21 6.73
C GLN A 11 2.01 -2.05 5.81
N VAL A 12 2.35 -2.02 4.52
CA VAL A 12 1.68 -2.79 3.48
C VAL A 12 2.68 -3.57 2.63
N GLY A 13 2.28 -4.76 2.18
CA GLY A 13 3.02 -5.61 1.27
C GLY A 13 2.06 -6.39 0.36
N PHE A 14 2.53 -6.83 -0.81
CA PHE A 14 1.73 -7.63 -1.73
C PHE A 14 2.23 -9.07 -1.87
N SER A 15 1.32 -9.96 -2.28
CA SER A 15 1.57 -11.37 -2.62
C SER A 15 0.86 -11.74 -3.93
N ASP A 16 1.39 -12.75 -4.64
CA ASP A 16 0.78 -13.34 -5.84
C ASP A 16 -0.35 -14.34 -5.51
N SER A 17 -0.53 -14.64 -4.22
CA SER A 17 -1.50 -15.60 -3.70
C SER A 17 -2.09 -15.13 -2.38
N ALA A 18 -3.35 -15.49 -2.13
CA ALA A 18 -4.10 -15.06 -0.94
C ALA A 18 -3.45 -15.51 0.38
N ASP A 19 -2.85 -16.71 0.39
CA ASP A 19 -2.14 -17.26 1.56
C ASP A 19 -0.64 -16.92 1.58
N GLY A 20 -0.13 -16.33 0.49
CA GLY A 20 1.27 -15.97 0.37
C GLY A 20 1.65 -14.78 1.24
N ARG A 21 2.92 -14.73 1.65
CA ARG A 21 3.44 -13.65 2.49
C ARG A 21 4.19 -12.61 1.64
N PRO A 22 4.00 -11.31 1.89
CA PRO A 22 4.79 -10.29 1.21
C PRO A 22 6.28 -10.43 1.46
N LYS A 23 7.06 -10.39 0.38
CA LYS A 23 8.52 -10.38 0.42
C LYS A 23 9.08 -9.02 0.85
N ARG A 24 8.31 -7.95 0.65
CA ARG A 24 8.66 -6.56 0.99
C ARG A 24 7.49 -5.89 1.69
N TRP A 25 7.81 -5.10 2.70
CA TRP A 25 6.87 -4.25 3.43
C TRP A 25 7.31 -2.79 3.28
N VAL A 26 6.35 -1.91 3.01
CA VAL A 26 6.58 -0.45 2.93
C VAL A 26 5.68 0.28 3.92
N PRO A 27 6.05 1.47 4.40
CA PRO A 27 5.18 2.30 5.23
C PRO A 27 3.85 2.58 4.52
N ALA A 28 2.75 2.54 5.27
CA ALA A 28 1.40 2.75 4.74
C ALA A 28 0.65 3.84 5.51
N GLU A 29 -0.22 4.56 4.79
CA GLU A 29 -1.10 5.57 5.37
C GLU A 29 -2.52 5.01 5.50
N VAL A 30 -3.14 5.16 6.69
CA VAL A 30 -4.51 4.70 6.95
C VAL A 30 -5.28 5.84 7.63
N PRO A 31 -6.34 6.38 7.00
CA PRO A 31 -6.90 5.99 5.71
C PRO A 31 -5.99 6.36 4.53
N GLY A 32 -5.98 5.52 3.48
CA GLY A 32 -5.12 5.70 2.30
C GLY A 32 -5.36 4.66 1.22
N ALA A 33 -4.42 4.55 0.26
CA ALA A 33 -4.48 3.62 -0.87
C ALA A 33 -3.11 2.99 -1.14
N VAL A 34 -3.10 1.67 -1.35
CA VAL A 34 -1.88 0.86 -1.56
C VAL A 34 -1.00 1.40 -2.70
N GLN A 35 -1.64 1.92 -3.74
CA GLN A 35 -0.98 2.50 -4.91
C GLN A 35 -0.08 3.68 -4.53
N LEU A 36 -0.58 4.57 -3.65
CA LEU A 36 0.14 5.76 -3.23
C LEU A 36 1.29 5.41 -2.28
N ASP A 37 1.08 4.43 -1.40
CA ASP A 37 2.10 3.95 -0.47
C ASP A 37 3.27 3.31 -1.21
N TRP A 38 2.97 2.46 -2.19
CA TRP A 38 4.00 1.81 -3.01
C TRP A 38 4.75 2.80 -3.90
N ALA A 39 4.04 3.74 -4.52
CA ALA A 39 4.65 4.80 -5.30
C ALA A 39 5.60 5.66 -4.48
N ARG A 40 5.17 6.10 -3.28
CA ARG A 40 6.00 6.87 -2.35
C ARG A 40 7.25 6.10 -1.95
N ALA A 41 7.13 4.80 -1.65
CA ALA A 41 8.25 3.96 -1.24
C ALA A 41 9.24 3.62 -2.36
N ASN A 42 8.89 3.89 -3.62
CA ASN A 42 9.75 3.68 -4.79
C ASN A 42 10.05 4.99 -5.55
N ASN A 43 9.69 6.15 -4.98
CA ASN A 43 9.85 7.47 -5.58
C ASN A 43 9.27 7.57 -7.00
N TRP A 44 8.07 7.02 -7.21
CA TRP A 44 7.41 7.06 -8.51
C TRP A 44 6.83 8.44 -8.83
N PRO A 45 6.77 8.81 -10.11
CA PRO A 45 6.14 10.05 -10.52
C PRO A 45 4.62 10.00 -10.35
N CYS A 46 3.99 11.18 -10.40
CA CYS A 46 2.54 11.31 -10.27
C CYS A 46 1.82 10.54 -11.39
N PHE A 47 0.92 9.63 -11.01
CA PHE A 47 0.21 8.75 -11.93
C PHE A 47 -0.71 9.48 -12.90
N THR A 48 -1.13 10.71 -12.59
CA THR A 48 -2.02 11.52 -13.43
C THR A 48 -1.29 12.23 -14.58
N VAL A 49 0.04 12.12 -14.67
CA VAL A 49 0.85 12.76 -15.70
C VAL A 49 1.24 11.75 -16.77
N GLY A 50 0.87 12.04 -18.02
CA GLY A 50 1.28 11.26 -19.20
C GLY A 50 0.91 9.77 -19.07
N GLU A 51 1.89 8.89 -19.26
CA GLU A 51 1.72 7.44 -19.19
C GLU A 51 2.15 6.81 -17.85
N ASN A 52 2.45 7.62 -16.83
CA ASN A 52 2.93 7.12 -15.54
C ASN A 52 1.95 6.16 -14.86
N TRP A 53 0.65 6.25 -15.17
CA TRP A 53 -0.37 5.32 -14.70
C TRP A 53 -0.06 3.85 -15.02
N ARG A 54 0.72 3.57 -16.07
CA ARG A 54 1.07 2.20 -16.47
C ARG A 54 1.89 1.47 -15.39
N GLU A 55 2.72 2.18 -14.63
CA GLU A 55 3.52 1.62 -13.53
C GLU A 55 2.64 1.06 -12.39
N TYR A 56 1.40 1.52 -12.29
CA TYR A 56 0.46 1.16 -11.23
C TYR A 56 -0.44 -0.01 -11.61
N ARG A 57 -0.49 -0.40 -12.89
CA ARG A 57 -1.50 -1.32 -13.42
C ARG A 57 -1.51 -2.69 -12.74
N TRP A 58 -0.34 -3.24 -12.43
CA TRP A 58 -0.22 -4.56 -11.80
C TRP A 58 -0.78 -4.61 -10.37
N MET A 59 -0.97 -3.45 -9.73
CA MET A 59 -1.40 -3.36 -8.34
C MET A 59 -2.85 -3.83 -8.13
N GLU A 60 -3.64 -3.89 -9.19
CA GLU A 60 -5.03 -4.40 -9.14
C GLU A 60 -5.10 -5.93 -9.19
N ASP A 61 -4.02 -6.60 -9.60
CA ASP A 61 -3.97 -8.05 -9.86
C ASP A 61 -3.13 -8.82 -8.81
N VAL A 62 -3.02 -8.27 -7.59
CA VAL A 62 -2.27 -8.88 -6.47
C VAL A 62 -3.04 -8.79 -5.16
N PHE A 63 -2.65 -9.61 -4.19
CA PHE A 63 -3.22 -9.57 -2.84
C PHE A 63 -2.44 -8.60 -1.97
N TRP A 64 -3.13 -7.61 -1.40
CA TRP A 64 -2.54 -6.64 -0.48
C TRP A 64 -2.78 -7.04 0.98
N ILE A 65 -1.72 -7.06 1.77
CA ILE A 65 -1.76 -7.41 3.18
C ILE A 65 -1.26 -6.22 3.99
N TYR A 66 -2.04 -5.84 4.99
CA TYR A 66 -1.68 -4.80 5.96
C TYR A 66 -1.24 -5.41 7.28
N ARG A 67 -0.29 -4.76 7.94
CA ARG A 67 0.08 -5.02 9.34
C ARG A 67 0.27 -3.71 10.09
N ALA A 68 0.05 -3.75 11.40
CA ALA A 68 0.19 -2.59 12.27
C ALA A 68 0.86 -2.96 13.59
N SER A 69 1.57 -1.99 14.16
CA SER A 69 2.02 -2.01 15.56
C SER A 69 1.65 -0.69 16.23
N ALA A 70 1.37 -0.73 17.53
CA ALA A 70 1.21 0.46 18.36
C ALA A 70 2.57 1.07 18.71
#